data_AF-A0A9E2PPU3-F1
#
_entry.id   AF-A0A9E2PPU3-F1
#
_cell.length_a   1.000
_cell.length_b   1.000
_cell.length_c   1.000
_cell.angle_alpha   90.00
_cell.angle_beta   90.00
_cell.angle_gamma   90.00
#
_symmetry.space_group_name_H-M   'P 1'
#
loop_
_entity.id
_entity.type
_entity.pdbx_description
1 polymer ?
#
loop_
_entity_poly.entity_id
_entity_poly.type
_entity_poly.pdbx_seq_one_letter_code
_entity_poly.pdbx_strand_id
1 'polypeptide(L)' 'WQVNLAFGGPSYAWIVPSDYDGDGWLDPAAYSQTNGWMIMFSSLKYATVSDTFGGTNNVPFVP' A
#
# COMPACT_ATOMS: atom_id res chain seq x y z
N TRP A 1 -18.04 -1.48 15.77
CA TRP A 1 -16.87 -2.36 15.63
C TRP A 1 -15.78 -1.56 14.94
N GLN A 2 -14.68 -1.29 15.64
CA GLN A 2 -13.50 -0.68 15.04
C GLN A 2 -12.49 -1.80 14.83
N VAL A 3 -12.07 -2.00 13.59
CA VAL A 3 -10.93 -2.86 13.28
C VAL A 3 -9.68 -1.99 13.36
N ASN A 4 -8.74 -2.36 14.23
CA ASN A 4 -7.47 -1.67 14.35
C ASN A 4 -6.53 -2.22 13.26
N LEU A 5 -6.74 -1.78 12.02
CA LEU A 5 -5.87 -2.10 10.90
C LEU A 5 -4.70 -1.10 10.95
N ALA A 6 -3.54 -1.56 11.40
CA ALA A 6 -2.31 -0.77 11.34
C ALA A 6 -1.90 -0.65 9.86
N PHE A 7 -2.39 0.40 9.19
CA PHE A 7 -2.07 0.72 7.80
C PHE A 7 -1.23 2.00 7.76
N GLY A 8 0.01 1.89 7.29
CA GLY A 8 0.97 2.99 7.28
C GLY A 8 1.62 3.26 8.65
N GLY A 9 2.01 4.52 8.87
CA GLY A 9 2.76 4.98 10.04
C GLY A 9 3.57 6.25 9.69
N PRO A 10 4.26 6.90 10.65
CA PRO A 10 4.99 8.15 10.40
C PRO A 10 6.00 8.07 9.24
N SER A 11 6.50 6.86 8.95
CA SER A 11 7.47 6.58 7.89
C SER A 11 6.84 6.29 6.51
N TYR A 12 5.52 6.14 6.42
CA TYR A 12 4.76 5.89 5.19
C TYR A 12 4.08 7.19 4.75
N ALA A 13 4.87 8.09 4.16
CA ALA A 13 4.44 9.46 3.85
C ALA A 13 3.51 9.56 2.62
N TRP A 14 3.39 8.49 1.82
CA TRP A 14 2.67 8.51 0.57
C TRP A 14 1.58 7.45 0.60
N ILE A 15 0.32 7.88 0.53
CA ILE A 15 -0.84 6.99 0.36
C ILE A 15 -1.19 6.98 -1.13
N VAL A 16 -1.26 5.79 -1.72
CA VAL A 16 -1.41 5.59 -3.16
C VAL A 16 -2.49 4.54 -3.42
N PRO A 17 -3.78 4.88 -3.29
CA PRO A 17 -4.84 3.91 -3.52
C PRO A 17 -5.02 3.67 -5.04
N SER A 18 -5.05 2.41 -5.47
CA SER A 18 -5.29 1.98 -6.85
C SER A 18 -5.73 0.52 -6.88
N ASP A 19 -6.23 0.03 -8.01
CA ASP A 19 -6.41 -1.40 -8.26
C ASP A 19 -5.06 -2.00 -8.69
N TYR A 20 -4.35 -2.66 -7.79
CA TYR A 20 -3.01 -3.22 -8.01
C TYR A 20 -3.03 -4.70 -8.40
N ASP A 21 -4.12 -5.42 -8.14
CA ASP A 21 -4.27 -6.83 -8.51
C ASP A 21 -5.26 -7.09 -9.66
N GLY A 22 -5.94 -6.04 -10.14
CA GLY A 22 -6.79 -6.06 -11.32
C GLY A 22 -8.19 -6.62 -11.07
N ASP A 23 -8.66 -6.64 -9.82
CA ASP A 23 -9.98 -7.17 -9.46
C ASP A 23 -11.13 -6.16 -9.66
N GLY A 24 -10.79 -4.92 -10.03
CA GLY A 24 -11.73 -3.82 -10.25
C GLY A 24 -12.14 -3.07 -8.98
N TRP A 25 -11.51 -3.37 -7.84
CA TRP A 25 -11.72 -2.69 -6.57
C TRP A 25 -10.49 -1.91 -6.14
N LEU A 26 -10.68 -1.02 -5.18
CA LEU A 26 -9.62 -0.13 -4.71
C LEU A 26 -8.78 -0.84 -3.66
N ASP A 27 -7.47 -0.94 -3.88
CA ASP A 27 -6.51 -1.37 -2.88
C ASP A 27 -5.89 -0.15 -2.17
N PRO A 28 -6.01 -0.07 -0.85
CA PRO A 28 -5.19 0.86 -0.08
C PRO A 28 -3.71 0.47 -0.22
N ALA A 29 -2.87 1.37 -0.75
CA ALA A 29 -1.42 1.25 -0.66
C ALA A 29 -0.76 2.46 0.02
N ALA A 30 0.39 2.22 0.64
CA ALA A 30 1.24 3.21 1.24
C ALA A 30 2.72 2.92 0.95
N TYR A 31 3.49 3.97 0.66
CA TYR A 31 4.93 3.85 0.37
C TYR A 31 5.78 4.55 1.44
N SER A 32 6.84 3.86 1.84
CA SER A 32 7.93 4.35 2.67
C SER A 32 9.25 4.16 1.95
N GLN A 33 10.08 5.21 1.91
CA GLN A 33 11.41 5.10 1.32
C GLN A 33 12.33 4.14 2.13
N THR A 34 12.04 3.95 3.41
CA THR A 34 12.80 3.06 4.30
C THR A 34 12.27 1.62 4.29
N ASN A 35 10.94 1.45 4.24
CA ASN A 35 10.29 0.15 4.43
C ASN A 35 9.69 -0.44 3.15
N GLY A 36 9.71 0.29 2.02
CA GLY A 36 9.06 -0.13 0.77
C GLY A 36 7.55 0.07 0.79
N TRP A 37 6.84 -0.82 0.11
CA TRP A 37 5.39 -0.72 -0.07
C TRP A 37 4.62 -1.56 0.94
N MET A 38 3.48 -1.03 1.34
CA MET A 38 2.44 -1.72 2.06
C MET A 38 1.16 -1.63 1.23
N ILE A 39 0.57 -2.76 0.86
CA ILE A 39 -0.64 -2.84 0.05
C ILE A 39 -1.65 -3.74 0.76
N MET A 40 -2.92 -3.34 0.77
CA MET A 40 -4.04 -4.15 1.25
C MET A 40 -4.92 -4.53 0.06
N PHE A 41 -4.68 -5.72 -0.52
CA PHE A 41 -5.44 -6.18 -1.68
C PHE A 41 -6.91 -6.45 -1.34
N SER A 42 -7.84 -5.89 -2.11
CA SER A 42 -9.28 -6.12 -2.01
C SER A 42 -9.62 -7.60 -2.24
N SER A 43 -8.96 -8.25 -3.20
CA SER A 43 -9.13 -9.68 -3.49
C SER A 43 -8.76 -10.59 -2.31
N LEU A 44 -7.86 -10.11 -1.43
CA LEU A 44 -7.40 -10.81 -0.23
C LEU A 44 -8.13 -10.35 1.04
N LYS A 45 -9.30 -9.71 0.90
CA LYS A 45 -10.09 -9.15 2.02
C LYS A 45 -9.28 -8.13 2.84
N TYR A 46 -8.47 -7.32 2.16
CA TYR A 46 -7.60 -6.29 2.75
C TYR A 46 -6.54 -6.86 3.72
N ALA A 47 -6.06 -8.08 3.48
CA ALA A 47 -4.87 -8.58 4.14
C ALA A 47 -3.66 -7.70 3.77
N THR A 48 -2.89 -7.28 4.78
CA THR A 48 -1.71 -6.45 4.56
C THR A 48 -0.58 -7.28 3.97
N VAL A 49 -0.12 -6.87 2.79
CA VAL A 49 1.09 -7.36 2.14
C VAL A 49 2.13 -6.26 2.20
N SER A 50 3.31 -6.58 2.71
CA SER A 50 4.46 -5.67 2.75
C SER A 50 5.59 -6.27 1.95
N ASP A 51 6.08 -5.55 0.96
CA ASP A 51 7.23 -5.98 0.16
C ASP A 51 7.99 -4.76 -0.40
N THR A 52 9.23 -5.01 -0.82
CA THR A 52 10.09 -3.98 -1.42
C THR A 52 9.80 -3.90 -2.92
N PHE A 53 8.73 -3.20 -3.31
CA PHE A 53 8.49 -2.87 -4.71
C PHE A 53 9.20 -1.55 -5.11
N GLY A 54 10.04 -1.58 -6.15
CA GLY A 54 10.82 -0.39 -6.56
C GLY A 54 12.05 -0.13 -5.68
N GLY A 55 13.18 0.22 -6.32
CA GLY A 55 14.46 0.49 -5.65
C GLY A 55 14.55 1.86 -4.98
N THR A 56 15.71 2.20 -4.41
CA THR A 56 16.00 3.37 -3.56
C THR A 56 15.61 4.75 -4.12
N ASN A 57 15.20 4.86 -5.39
CA ASN A 57 14.79 6.12 -6.04
C ASN A 57 13.47 6.01 -6.81
N ASN A 58 12.69 4.97 -6.58
CA ASN A 58 11.41 4.74 -7.27
C ASN A 58 10.28 5.23 -6.37
N VAL A 59 9.90 6.50 -6.53
CA VAL A 59 8.68 7.02 -5.93
C VAL A 59 7.45 6.60 -6.74
N PRO A 60 6.30 6.37 -6.09
CA PRO A 60 5.04 6.12 -6.76
C PRO A 60 4.73 7.20 -7.80
N PHE A 61 4.41 6.80 -9.03
CA PHE A 61 3.72 7.69 -9.97
C PHE A 61 2.21 7.55 -9.73
N VAL A 62 1.57 8.64 -9.31
CA VAL A 62 0.12 8.74 -9.16
C VAL A 62 -0.36 9.77 -10.18
N PRO A 63 -1.05 9.38 -11.27
CA PRO A 63 -1.71 10.33 -12.17
C PRO A 63 -2.92 11.01 -11.52
#